data_AF-A0A1N6VES8-F1
#
_entry.id   AF-A0A1N6VES8-F1
#
_cell.length_a   1.000
_cell.length_b   1.000
_cell.length_c   1.000
_cell.angle_alpha   90.00
_cell.angle_beta   90.00
_cell.angle_gamma   90.00
#
_symmetry.space_group_name_H-M   'P 1'
#
loop_
_entity.id
_entity.type
_entity.pdbx_description
1 polymer ?
#
loop_
_entity_poly.entity_id
_entity_poly.type
_entity_poly.pdbx_seq_one_letter_code
_entity_poly.pdbx_strand_id
1 'polypeptide(L)'
;MARAEMLMPDLKLSTVARLLGFASERELAGLLDEYLARGMPAPDPITRRIDPVAFERWRRLRAPHLFPELCETSAALDPRRLWAERRAAWRGDAA
;
A
#
# COMPACT_ATOMS: atom_id res chain seq x y z
N MET A 1 24.21 1.49 -6.76
CA MET A 1 24.64 1.37 -5.35
C MET A 1 23.47 0.82 -4.56
N ALA A 2 23.56 -0.43 -4.09
CA ALA A 2 22.54 -0.99 -3.20
C ALA A 2 22.61 -0.23 -1.87
N ARG A 3 21.56 0.54 -1.56
CA ARG A 3 21.38 1.06 -0.21
C ARG A 3 21.36 -0.15 0.70
N ALA A 4 22.25 -0.20 1.69
CA ALA A 4 22.04 -1.04 2.85
C ALA A 4 20.73 -0.55 3.48
N GLU A 5 19.62 -1.18 3.10
CA GLU A 5 18.37 -1.03 3.83
C GLU A 5 18.69 -1.49 5.24
N MET A 6 18.79 -0.52 6.15
CA MET A 6 18.94 -0.77 7.56
C MET A 6 17.83 -1.76 7.93
N LEU A 7 18.22 -2.99 8.25
CA LEU A 7 17.31 -4.08 8.53
C LEU A 7 16.60 -3.73 9.83
N MET A 8 15.50 -2.99 9.73
CA MET A 8 14.68 -2.71 10.89
C MET A 8 13.97 -4.03 11.24
N PRO A 9 14.13 -4.54 12.47
CA PRO A 9 13.42 -5.73 12.87
C PRO A 9 11.92 -5.45 12.92
N ASP A 10 11.11 -6.46 12.62
CA ASP A 10 9.67 -6.36 12.78
C ASP A 10 9.32 -5.94 14.21
N LEU A 11 8.42 -4.96 14.31
CA LEU A 11 8.11 -4.28 15.55
C LEU A 11 6.78 -4.78 16.11
N LYS A 12 6.67 -4.78 17.44
CA LYS A 12 5.39 -5.01 18.11
C LYS A 12 4.40 -3.89 17.77
N LEU A 13 3.11 -4.22 17.79
CA LEU A 13 2.03 -3.29 17.50
C LEU A 13 2.08 -2.02 18.36
N SER A 14 2.39 -2.12 19.65
CA SER A 14 2.61 -0.97 20.56
C SER A 14 3.71 -0.03 20.09
N THR A 15 4.84 -0.59 19.66
CA THR A 15 5.96 0.23 19.16
C THR A 15 5.56 0.95 17.89
N VAL A 16 4.88 0.26 16.98
CA VAL A 16 4.37 0.85 15.71
C VAL A 16 3.34 1.94 16.00
N ALA A 17 2.39 1.70 16.90
CA ALA A 17 1.39 2.68 17.32
C ALA A 17 2.04 3.99 17.79
N ARG A 18 3.05 3.88 18.66
CA ARG A 18 3.80 5.05 19.15
C ARG A 18 4.55 5.78 18.03
N LEU A 19 5.21 5.05 17.13
CA LEU A 19 5.96 5.66 16.02
C LEU A 19 5.06 6.39 15.03
N LEU A 20 3.82 5.91 14.86
CA LEU A 20 2.84 6.50 13.96
C LEU A 20 1.97 7.57 14.63
N GLY A 21 2.17 7.85 15.92
CA GLY A 21 1.45 8.88 16.66
C GLY A 21 0.05 8.48 17.15
N PHE A 22 -0.27 7.19 17.19
CA PHE A 22 -1.49 6.72 17.87
C PHE A 22 -1.34 6.86 19.38
N ALA A 23 -2.45 7.16 20.07
CA ALA A 23 -2.48 7.32 21.52
C ALA A 23 -2.27 5.98 22.25
N SER A 24 -2.63 4.86 21.62
CA SER A 24 -2.44 3.52 22.20
C SER A 24 -2.34 2.40 21.16
N GLU A 25 -1.83 1.24 21.58
CA GLU A 25 -1.88 0.00 20.79
C GLU A 25 -3.32 -0.38 20.43
N ARG A 26 -4.28 -0.14 21.34
CA ARG A 26 -5.69 -0.48 21.15
C ARG A 26 -6.34 0.32 20.03
N GLU A 27 -5.96 1.60 19.90
CA GLU A 27 -6.43 2.46 18.82
C GLU A 27 -5.96 1.94 17.46
N LEU A 28 -4.67 1.61 17.33
CA LEU A 28 -4.15 1.00 16.10
C LEU A 28 -4.78 -0.38 15.83
N ALA A 29 -4.94 -1.22 16.86
CA ALA A 29 -5.57 -2.53 16.73
C ALA A 29 -7.03 -2.42 16.25
N GLY A 30 -7.78 -1.42 16.71
CA GLY A 30 -9.16 -1.18 16.29
C GLY A 30 -9.32 -0.77 14.83
N LEU A 31 -8.25 -0.27 14.20
CA LEU A 31 -8.22 0.11 12.78
C LEU A 31 -7.54 -0.95 11.90
N LEU A 32 -6.94 -1.98 12.49
CA LEU A 32 -6.10 -2.93 11.78
C LEU A 32 -6.89 -3.70 10.72
N ASP A 33 -8.11 -4.14 11.03
CA ASP A 33 -8.96 -4.86 10.07
C ASP A 33 -9.31 -4.00 8.85
N GLU A 34 -9.56 -2.70 9.05
CA GLU A 34 -9.81 -1.77 7.93
C GLU A 34 -8.54 -1.59 7.08
N TYR A 35 -7.37 -1.47 7.72
CA TYR A 35 -6.10 -1.34 7.00
C TYR A 35 -5.76 -2.59 6.21
N LEU A 36 -5.99 -3.78 6.78
CA LEU A 36 -5.81 -5.06 6.09
C LEU A 36 -6.76 -5.17 4.88
N ALA A 37 -8.03 -4.80 5.03
CA ALA A 37 -9.00 -4.77 3.94
C ALA A 37 -8.58 -3.80 2.80
N ARG A 38 -7.80 -2.76 3.13
CA ARG A 38 -7.25 -1.78 2.18
C ARG A 38 -5.86 -2.16 1.64
N GLY A 39 -5.42 -3.40 1.87
CA GLY A 39 -4.18 -3.95 1.33
C GLY A 39 -2.92 -3.60 2.13
N MET A 40 -3.05 -3.22 3.40
CA MET A 40 -1.89 -3.14 4.29
C MET A 40 -1.23 -4.53 4.41
N PRO A 41 0.11 -4.62 4.37
CA PRO A 41 0.83 -5.87 4.66
C PRO A 41 0.41 -6.46 6.01
N ALA A 42 0.05 -7.74 6.02
CA ALA A 42 -0.38 -8.41 7.24
C ALA A 42 0.77 -8.54 8.26
N PRO A 43 0.50 -8.44 9.57
CA PRO A 43 1.46 -8.79 10.60
C PRO A 43 1.88 -10.27 10.48
N ASP A 44 3.09 -10.57 10.95
CA ASP A 44 3.56 -11.95 11.06
C ASP A 44 2.58 -12.79 11.91
N PRO A 45 2.11 -13.95 11.41
CA PRO A 45 1.03 -14.71 12.05
C PRO A 45 1.44 -15.34 13.39
N ILE A 46 2.74 -15.55 13.62
CA ILE A 46 3.27 -16.21 14.82
C ILE A 46 3.59 -15.18 15.90
N THR A 47 4.36 -14.16 15.53
CA THR A 47 4.92 -13.15 16.42
C THR A 47 4.04 -11.91 16.55
N ARG A 48 3.05 -11.74 15.65
CA ARG A 48 2.16 -10.58 15.56
C ARG A 48 2.92 -9.26 15.40
N ARG A 49 4.09 -9.32 14.80
CA ARG A 49 4.94 -8.15 14.53
C ARG A 49 4.65 -7.60 13.15
N ILE A 50 4.87 -6.31 12.99
CA ILE A 50 4.67 -5.58 11.74
C ILE A 50 6.02 -5.07 11.26
N ASP A 51 6.29 -5.25 9.97
CA ASP A 51 7.39 -4.58 9.30
C ASP A 51 7.03 -3.07 9.14
N PRO A 52 7.73 -2.17 9.85
CA PRO A 52 7.46 -0.74 9.78
C PRO A 52 7.80 -0.15 8.39
N VAL A 53 8.74 -0.73 7.66
CA VAL A 53 9.12 -0.29 6.31
C VAL A 53 8.00 -0.62 5.33
N ALA A 54 7.46 -1.85 5.41
CA ALA A 54 6.33 -2.25 4.58
C ALA A 54 5.08 -1.39 4.87
N PHE A 55 4.79 -1.13 6.14
CA PHE A 55 3.68 -0.26 6.55
C PHE A 55 3.83 1.17 6.01
N GLU A 56 5.02 1.76 6.14
CA GLU A 56 5.31 3.09 5.64
C GLU A 56 5.22 3.16 4.10
N ARG A 57 5.78 2.17 3.39
CA ARG A 57 5.64 2.07 1.92
C ARG A 57 4.18 2.01 1.50
N TRP A 58 3.36 1.20 2.16
CA TRP A 58 1.92 1.13 1.90
C TRP A 58 1.22 2.49 2.10
N ARG A 59 1.57 3.24 3.15
CA ARG A 59 1.04 4.60 3.35
C ARG A 59 1.45 5.54 2.22
N ARG A 60 2.71 5.50 1.80
CA ARG A 60 3.24 6.37 0.75
C ARG A 60 2.63 6.10 -0.61
N LEU A 61 2.36 4.84 -0.94
CA LEU A 61 1.65 4.45 -2.17
C LEU A 61 0.27 5.09 -2.31
N ARG A 62 -0.37 5.48 -1.20
CA ARG A 62 -1.66 6.18 -1.19
C ARG A 62 -1.56 7.68 -1.47
N ALA A 63 -0.35 8.23 -1.51
CA ALA A 63 -0.07 9.62 -1.85
C ALA A 63 0.90 9.68 -3.05
N PRO A 64 0.46 9.23 -4.24
CA PRO A 64 1.31 9.12 -5.44
C PRO A 64 1.96 10.45 -5.85
N HIS A 65 1.33 11.58 -5.54
CA HIS A 65 1.85 12.92 -5.82
C HIS A 65 3.04 13.32 -4.93
N LEU A 66 3.17 12.73 -3.73
CA LEU A 66 4.29 12.96 -2.81
C LEU A 66 5.41 11.93 -2.98
N PHE A 67 5.07 10.74 -3.46
CA PHE A 67 6.00 9.62 -3.61
C PHE A 67 5.90 8.98 -5.01
N PRO A 68 6.15 9.76 -6.08
CA PRO A 68 6.03 9.27 -7.45
C PRO A 68 7.00 8.13 -7.78
N GLU A 69 8.11 8.00 -7.04
CA GLU A 69 9.08 6.92 -7.18
C GLU A 69 8.59 5.56 -6.67
N LEU A 70 7.55 5.56 -5.82
CA LEU A 70 6.94 4.34 -5.29
C LEU A 70 5.75 3.87 -6.12
N CYS A 71 5.15 4.76 -6.90
CA CYS A 71 4.04 4.44 -7.77
C CYS A 71 4.55 4.25 -9.19
N GLU A 72 4.22 3.14 -9.84
CA GLU A 72 4.37 3.07 -11.30
C GLU A 72 3.60 4.24 -11.88
N THR A 73 4.30 5.16 -12.56
CA THR A 73 3.66 6.21 -13.32
C THR A 73 2.85 5.49 -14.38
N SER A 74 1.54 5.34 -14.13
CA SER A 74 0.63 4.75 -15.09
C SER A 74 0.84 5.50 -16.40
N ALA A 75 1.42 4.82 -17.39
CA ALA A 75 1.62 5.41 -18.71
C ALA A 75 0.26 5.96 -19.13
N ALA A 76 0.19 7.26 -19.44
CA ALA A 76 -1.06 7.88 -19.84
C ALA A 76 -1.65 7.04 -20.98
N LEU A 77 -2.77 6.37 -20.70
CA LEU A 77 -3.48 5.58 -21.69
C LEU A 77 -3.89 6.53 -22.82
N ASP A 78 -3.53 6.19 -24.07
CA ASP A 78 -3.99 6.95 -25.22
C ASP A 78 -5.54 6.95 -25.22
N PRO A 79 -6.19 8.11 -25.04
CA PRO A 79 -7.64 8.16 -24.95
C PRO A 79 -8.31 7.58 -26.21
N ARG A 80 -7.69 7.70 -27.39
CA ARG A 80 -8.24 7.15 -28.63
C ARG A 80 -8.31 5.63 -28.60
N ARG A 81 -7.27 5.00 -28.05
CA ARG A 81 -7.21 3.54 -27.87
C ARG A 81 -8.25 3.06 -26.86
N LEU A 82 -8.35 3.73 -25.71
CA LEU A 82 -9.35 3.41 -24.69
C LEU A 82 -10.79 3.52 -25.22
N TRP A 83 -11.08 4.56 -26.00
CA TRP A 83 -12.39 4.74 -26.63
C TRP A 83 -12.68 3.75 -27.76
N ALA A 84 -11.65 3.26 -28.47
CA ALA A 84 -11.81 2.19 -29.45
C ALA A 84 -12.15 0.85 -28.78
N GLU A 85 -11.40 0.48 -27.74
CA GLU A 85 -11.62 -0.75 -26.96
C GLU A 85 -13.02 -0.78 -26.30
N ARG A 86 -13.44 0.34 -25.69
CA ARG A 86 -14.79 0.46 -25.11
C ARG A 86 -15.90 0.33 -26.15
N ARG A 87 -15.72 0.91 -27.34
CA ARG A 87 -16.70 0.80 -28.43
C ARG A 87 -16.79 -0.61 -28.98
N ALA A 88 -15.67 -1.34 -29.09
CA ALA A 88 -15.67 -2.74 -29.50
C ALA A 88 -16.40 -3.62 -28.47
N ALA A 89 -16.15 -3.40 -27.17
CA ALA A 89 -16.84 -4.11 -26.10
C ALA A 89 -18.37 -3.87 -26.11
N TRP A 90 -18.83 -2.63 -26.38
CA TRP A 90 -20.26 -2.32 -26.48
C TRP A 90 -20.93 -2.88 -27.73
N ARG A 91 -20.18 -3.13 -28.80
CA ARG A 91 -20.70 -3.74 -30.03
C ARG A 91 -20.74 -5.26 -29.97
N GLY A 92 -20.17 -5.88 -28.93
CA GLY A 92 -20.05 -7.34 -28.84
C GLY A 92 -18.97 -7.91 -29.74
N ASP A 93 -18.06 -7.07 -30.27
CA ASP A 93 -16.95 -7.48 -31.14
C ASP A 93 -15.73 -7.98 -30.33
N ALA A 94 -15.83 -8.03 -29.00
CA ALA A 94 -14.81 -8.57 -28.13
C ALA A 94 -14.92 -10.10 -28.08
N ALA A 95 -14.36 -10.75 -29.11
CA ALA A 95 -14.05 -12.17 -29.15
C ALA A 95 -12.53 -12.36 -29.14
#